data_AF-A0A5C3NQR9-F1
#
_entry.id   AF-A0A5C3NQR9-F1
#
_cell.length_a   1.000
_cell.length_b   1.000
_cell.length_c   1.000
_cell.angle_alpha   90.00
_cell.angle_beta   90.00
_cell.angle_gamma   90.00
#
_symmetry.space_group_name_H-M   'P 1'
#
loop_
_entity.id
_entity.type
_entity.pdbx_description
1 polymer ?
#
loop_
_entity_poly.entity_id
_entity_poly.type
_entity_poly.pdbx_seq_one_letter_code
_entity_poly.pdbx_strand_id
1 'polypeptide(L)'
;MSSTPVVLYQLYCEVEENQSFSVQRSSTSVLESMLRSRFISRENGLLVLNRGFHDLADRKVVADLKRNRNTLRDFSERLARSHTCDLIMVLNTHASALDGGLLYGNGKSTSLPAMVEHVLGDRRPTDQFRRSILFVVCCGGFVEHSMEEMREIGHKFSAVLAFGAPALDPILVMSQFVCSVADYFILGQEDLWPAIRHSLKQEVMKHTSVYVAKHGDIYRVSDAPLRRRPNGVEVRCCRQLAKYMGCDRTGKVIKFRCQVPNHAGPRVFRVEVHVASAGHREIWGGKGGPRYLLERVTVVTR
;
A
#
# COMPACT_ATOMS: atom_id res chain seq x y z
N MET A 1 5.88 -27.76 -6.36
CA MET A 1 4.75 -26.95 -5.85
C MET A 1 3.94 -26.44 -7.04
N SER A 2 2.63 -26.75 -7.10
CA SER A 2 1.75 -26.18 -8.13
C SER A 2 1.39 -24.76 -7.69
N SER A 3 1.65 -23.77 -8.54
CA SER A 3 1.34 -22.37 -8.25
C SER A 3 -0.11 -22.10 -8.64
N THR A 4 -0.89 -21.54 -7.72
CA THR A 4 -2.23 -21.00 -8.01
C THR A 4 -2.14 -20.05 -9.20
N PRO A 5 -3.04 -20.14 -10.19
CA PRO A 5 -3.14 -19.14 -11.23
C PRO A 5 -3.29 -17.72 -10.69
N VAL A 6 -2.65 -16.75 -11.36
CA VAL A 6 -2.64 -15.34 -10.93
C VAL A 6 -3.02 -14.44 -12.09
N VAL A 7 -3.86 -13.45 -11.80
CA VAL A 7 -4.10 -12.29 -12.66
C VAL A 7 -3.30 -11.11 -12.12
N LEU A 8 -2.46 -10.51 -12.95
CA LEU A 8 -1.83 -9.22 -12.70
C LEU A 8 -2.52 -8.17 -13.57
N TYR A 9 -3.27 -7.25 -12.96
CA TYR A 9 -3.88 -6.12 -13.65
C TYR A 9 -3.27 -4.79 -13.16
N GLN A 10 -2.43 -4.19 -13.99
CA GLN A 10 -1.77 -2.92 -13.72
C GLN A 10 -2.34 -1.82 -14.62
N LEU A 11 -2.75 -0.71 -14.01
CA LEU A 11 -2.98 0.55 -14.70
C LEU A 11 -1.97 1.57 -14.22
N TYR A 12 -1.39 2.32 -15.15
CA TYR A 12 -0.45 3.38 -14.83
C TYR A 12 -0.72 4.64 -15.64
N CYS A 13 -0.63 5.80 -15.00
CA CYS A 13 -0.79 7.08 -15.67
C CYS A 13 0.48 7.41 -16.46
N GLU A 14 0.32 7.72 -17.75
CA GLU A 14 1.39 8.21 -18.62
C GLU A 14 1.38 9.75 -18.58
N VAL A 15 2.42 10.33 -17.98
CA VAL A 15 2.59 11.78 -17.90
C VAL A 15 3.59 12.19 -18.99
N GLU A 16 3.04 12.65 -20.12
CA GLU A 16 3.69 13.19 -21.33
C GLU A 16 4.48 12.22 -22.25
N GLU A 17 4.25 12.37 -23.57
CA GLU A 17 4.86 11.58 -24.66
C GLU A 17 6.36 11.87 -24.89
N ASN A 18 6.91 12.95 -24.32
CA ASN A 18 8.27 13.44 -24.60
C ASN A 18 9.33 13.05 -23.55
N GLN A 19 8.98 12.25 -22.56
CA GLN A 19 9.96 11.77 -21.58
C GLN A 19 10.56 10.44 -22.04
N SER A 20 11.89 10.37 -22.12
CA SER A 20 12.63 9.14 -22.46
C SER A 20 12.45 8.02 -21.41
N PHE A 21 11.94 8.37 -20.23
CA PHE A 21 11.74 7.45 -19.11
C PHE A 21 10.41 7.72 -18.41
N SER A 22 9.52 6.72 -18.40
CA SER A 22 8.32 6.72 -17.56
C SER A 22 8.60 5.93 -16.27
N VAL A 23 8.61 6.62 -15.14
CA VAL A 23 8.81 6.03 -13.81
C VAL A 23 7.67 5.06 -13.49
N GLN A 24 6.44 5.43 -13.84
CA GLN A 24 5.24 4.62 -13.59
C GLN A 24 5.30 3.32 -14.40
N ARG A 25 5.57 3.40 -15.71
CA ARG A 25 5.74 2.20 -16.56
C ARG A 25 6.87 1.32 -16.04
N SER A 26 8.02 1.90 -15.72
CA SER A 26 9.19 1.16 -15.22
C SER A 26 8.91 0.49 -13.87
N SER A 27 8.15 1.11 -12.99
CA SER A 27 7.76 0.45 -11.74
C SER A 27 6.84 -0.75 -12.01
N THR A 28 5.83 -0.64 -12.88
CA THR A 28 4.93 -1.77 -13.20
C THR A 28 5.67 -2.96 -13.84
N SER A 29 6.74 -2.71 -14.60
CA SER A 29 7.53 -3.78 -15.20
C SER A 29 8.32 -4.60 -14.17
N VAL A 30 8.63 -4.04 -12.99
CA VAL A 30 9.31 -4.77 -11.91
C VAL A 30 8.44 -5.92 -11.40
N LEU A 31 7.18 -5.64 -11.06
CA LEU A 31 6.23 -6.66 -10.58
C LEU A 31 5.89 -7.66 -11.68
N GLU A 32 5.70 -7.18 -12.92
CA GLU A 32 5.48 -8.05 -14.07
C GLU A 32 6.65 -9.01 -14.28
N SER A 33 7.89 -8.52 -14.25
CA SER A 33 9.09 -9.34 -14.45
C SER A 33 9.25 -10.38 -13.36
N MET A 34 9.02 -9.99 -12.10
CA MET A 34 9.03 -10.91 -10.96
C MET A 34 8.00 -12.02 -11.15
N LEU A 35 6.75 -11.69 -11.47
CA LEU A 35 5.72 -12.69 -11.69
C LEU A 35 6.01 -13.59 -12.90
N ARG A 36 6.42 -13.03 -14.04
CA ARG A 36 6.81 -13.83 -15.22
C ARG A 36 7.92 -14.83 -14.90
N SER A 37 8.92 -14.42 -14.10
CA SER A 37 10.01 -15.32 -13.69
C SER A 37 9.52 -16.51 -12.84
N ARG A 38 8.46 -16.32 -12.03
CA ARG A 38 7.86 -17.37 -11.19
C ARG A 38 6.99 -18.34 -11.99
N PHE A 39 6.50 -17.92 -13.16
CA PHE A 39 5.62 -18.70 -14.04
C PHE A 39 6.32 -19.23 -15.30
N ILE A 40 7.66 -19.24 -15.33
CA ILE A 40 8.43 -19.92 -16.39
C ILE A 40 7.98 -21.38 -16.46
N SER A 41 7.67 -21.87 -17.66
CA SER A 41 7.11 -23.20 -17.94
C SER A 41 5.67 -23.43 -17.44
N ARG A 42 4.97 -22.38 -17.01
CA ARG A 42 3.56 -22.40 -16.55
C ARG A 42 2.82 -21.14 -16.99
N GLU A 43 3.13 -20.65 -18.17
CA GLU A 43 2.69 -19.35 -18.69
C GLU A 43 1.16 -19.24 -18.73
N ASN A 44 0.46 -20.36 -18.96
CA ASN A 44 -1.00 -20.44 -18.96
C ASN A 44 -1.65 -20.11 -17.61
N GLY A 45 -0.88 -20.15 -16.52
CA GLY A 45 -1.31 -19.82 -15.16
C GLY A 45 -1.14 -18.34 -14.79
N LEU A 46 -0.57 -17.51 -15.66
CA LEU A 46 -0.40 -16.08 -15.41
C LEU A 46 -1.09 -15.26 -16.51
N LEU A 47 -2.10 -14.47 -16.13
CA LEU A 47 -2.66 -13.45 -17.00
C LEU A 47 -2.08 -12.09 -16.62
N VAL A 48 -1.42 -11.43 -17.57
CA VAL A 48 -0.91 -10.05 -17.39
C VAL A 48 -1.72 -9.09 -18.25
N LEU A 49 -2.34 -8.11 -17.59
CA LEU A 49 -3.03 -6.98 -18.19
C LEU A 49 -2.31 -5.71 -17.72
N ASN A 50 -1.49 -5.11 -18.58
CA ASN A 50 -0.73 -3.90 -18.25
C ASN A 50 -1.13 -2.76 -19.18
N ARG A 51 -1.58 -1.63 -18.63
CA ARG A 51 -2.17 -0.53 -19.39
C ARG A 51 -1.69 0.84 -18.91
N GLY A 52 -1.01 1.55 -19.81
CA GLY A 52 -0.81 2.99 -19.70
C GLY A 52 -2.07 3.76 -20.07
N PHE A 53 -2.31 4.91 -19.44
CA PHE A 53 -3.40 5.81 -19.82
C PHE A 53 -3.02 7.28 -19.64
N HIS A 54 -3.53 8.12 -20.54
CA HIS A 54 -3.54 9.59 -20.39
C HIS A 54 -4.92 10.10 -19.95
N ASP A 55 -5.99 9.51 -20.46
CA ASP A 55 -7.39 9.75 -20.05
C ASP A 55 -8.16 8.43 -20.08
N LEU A 56 -8.66 7.99 -18.92
CA LEU A 56 -9.45 6.76 -18.80
C LEU A 56 -10.82 6.86 -19.46
N ALA A 57 -11.33 8.07 -19.73
CA ALA A 57 -12.55 8.27 -20.51
C ALA A 57 -12.34 8.27 -22.04
N ASP A 58 -11.10 8.15 -22.53
CA ASP A 58 -10.88 8.02 -23.98
C ASP A 58 -11.60 6.78 -24.52
N ARG A 59 -12.34 6.92 -25.63
CA ARG A 59 -13.10 5.84 -26.24
C ARG A 59 -12.25 4.60 -26.56
N LYS A 60 -11.00 4.78 -26.98
CA LYS A 60 -10.05 3.69 -27.23
C LYS A 60 -9.70 2.97 -25.94
N VAL A 61 -9.40 3.72 -24.88
CA VAL A 61 -9.09 3.16 -23.56
C VAL A 61 -10.30 2.42 -23.00
N VAL A 62 -11.51 2.99 -23.09
CA VAL A 62 -12.76 2.34 -22.67
C VAL A 62 -13.01 1.03 -23.42
N ALA A 63 -12.79 1.00 -24.74
CA ALA A 63 -12.92 -0.22 -25.53
C ALA A 63 -11.90 -1.30 -25.10
N ASP A 64 -10.67 -0.90 -24.79
CA ASP A 64 -9.63 -1.79 -24.28
C ASP A 64 -9.94 -2.28 -22.86
N LEU A 65 -10.46 -1.44 -21.98
CA LEU A 65 -10.93 -1.83 -20.64
C LEU A 65 -12.06 -2.87 -20.75
N LYS A 66 -13.02 -2.67 -21.66
CA LYS A 66 -14.07 -3.65 -21.94
C LYS A 66 -13.49 -4.98 -22.42
N ARG A 67 -12.47 -4.95 -23.28
CA ARG A 67 -11.76 -6.17 -23.73
C ARG A 67 -11.05 -6.85 -22.56
N ASN A 68 -10.34 -6.10 -21.73
CA ASN A 68 -9.65 -6.63 -20.55
C ASN A 68 -10.62 -7.28 -19.56
N ARG A 69 -11.80 -6.70 -19.32
CA ARG A 69 -12.84 -7.31 -18.47
C ARG A 69 -13.31 -8.65 -19.03
N ASN A 70 -13.52 -8.75 -20.34
CA ASN A 70 -13.85 -10.02 -20.98
C ASN A 70 -12.71 -11.04 -20.82
N THR A 71 -11.46 -10.65 -21.09
CA THR A 71 -10.29 -11.54 -20.90
C THR A 71 -10.15 -12.02 -19.46
N LEU A 72 -10.35 -11.13 -18.49
CA LEU A 72 -10.29 -11.45 -17.06
C LEU A 72 -11.38 -12.45 -16.68
N ARG A 73 -12.61 -12.24 -17.17
CA ARG A 73 -13.72 -13.18 -17.00
C ARG A 73 -13.38 -14.53 -17.62
N ASP A 74 -13.02 -14.58 -18.89
CA ASP A 74 -12.76 -15.81 -19.63
C ASP A 74 -11.60 -16.60 -18.98
N PHE A 75 -10.55 -15.92 -18.51
CA PHE A 75 -9.44 -16.54 -17.78
C PHE A 75 -9.90 -17.15 -16.46
N SER A 76 -10.66 -16.41 -15.66
CA SER A 76 -11.18 -16.89 -14.38
C SER A 76 -12.18 -18.05 -14.55
N GLU A 77 -13.06 -17.99 -15.57
CA GLU A 77 -14.10 -19.00 -15.83
C GLU A 77 -13.49 -20.30 -16.34
N ARG A 78 -12.47 -20.21 -17.20
CA ARG A 78 -11.68 -21.39 -17.63
C ARG A 78 -11.06 -22.12 -16.45
N LEU A 79 -10.69 -21.39 -15.40
CA LEU A 79 -10.08 -21.92 -14.18
C LEU A 79 -11.11 -22.14 -13.06
N ALA A 80 -12.37 -21.77 -13.25
CA ALA A 80 -13.42 -21.84 -12.23
C ALA A 80 -13.74 -23.28 -11.80
N ARG A 81 -13.37 -24.31 -12.58
CA ARG A 81 -13.46 -25.70 -12.14
C ARG A 81 -12.64 -25.99 -10.87
N SER A 82 -11.66 -25.15 -10.53
CA SER A 82 -10.84 -25.30 -9.32
C SER A 82 -11.00 -24.18 -8.28
N HIS A 83 -11.76 -23.10 -8.54
CA HIS A 83 -11.97 -21.95 -7.63
C HIS A 83 -10.66 -21.28 -7.12
N THR A 84 -9.54 -21.49 -7.80
CA THR A 84 -8.20 -21.16 -7.27
C THR A 84 -7.52 -20.14 -8.19
N CYS A 85 -8.07 -18.93 -8.34
CA CYS A 85 -7.37 -17.84 -9.01
C CYS A 85 -7.22 -16.67 -8.04
N ASP A 86 -6.04 -16.08 -8.00
CA ASP A 86 -5.77 -14.88 -7.21
C ASP A 86 -5.61 -13.65 -8.15
N LEU A 87 -5.95 -12.46 -7.66
CA LEU A 87 -5.86 -11.18 -8.38
C LEU A 87 -4.91 -10.23 -7.65
N ILE A 88 -3.94 -9.70 -8.40
CA ILE A 88 -3.13 -8.55 -8.01
C ILE A 88 -3.52 -7.39 -8.92
N MET A 89 -4.06 -6.34 -8.33
CA MET A 89 -4.37 -5.09 -9.02
C MET A 89 -3.44 -3.97 -8.55
N VAL A 90 -2.91 -3.20 -9.49
CA VAL A 90 -2.08 -2.02 -9.20
C VAL A 90 -2.68 -0.82 -9.92
N LEU A 91 -2.97 0.23 -9.17
CA LEU A 91 -3.28 1.56 -9.67
C LEU A 91 -2.09 2.46 -9.39
N ASN A 92 -1.34 2.81 -10.43
CA ASN A 92 -0.18 3.69 -10.34
C ASN A 92 -0.49 5.05 -10.97
N THR A 93 -0.96 5.99 -10.17
CA THR A 93 -1.46 7.29 -10.67
C THR A 93 -1.11 8.40 -9.70
N HIS A 94 -1.48 9.64 -10.03
CA HIS A 94 -1.35 10.78 -9.14
C HIS A 94 -2.66 11.00 -8.38
N ALA A 95 -2.58 11.56 -7.18
CA ALA A 95 -3.74 12.05 -6.44
C ALA A 95 -3.63 13.57 -6.28
N SER A 96 -4.78 14.24 -6.34
CA SER A 96 -4.86 15.66 -6.02
C SER A 96 -4.49 15.89 -4.55
N ALA A 97 -3.70 16.93 -4.30
CA ALA A 97 -3.31 17.33 -2.94
C ALA A 97 -4.42 18.13 -2.22
N LEU A 98 -5.49 18.52 -2.92
CA LEU A 98 -6.58 19.34 -2.36
C LEU A 98 -7.72 18.48 -1.83
N ASP A 99 -8.06 17.40 -2.55
CA ASP A 99 -9.24 16.58 -2.30
C ASP A 99 -8.96 15.07 -2.31
N GLY A 100 -7.73 14.65 -2.63
CA GLY A 100 -7.34 13.22 -2.70
C GLY A 100 -7.82 12.49 -3.95
N GLY A 101 -8.56 13.13 -4.85
CA GLY A 101 -9.08 12.48 -6.05
C GLY A 101 -7.97 11.94 -6.94
N LEU A 102 -8.14 10.72 -7.44
CA LEU A 102 -7.18 10.04 -8.30
C LEU A 102 -7.24 10.60 -9.71
N LEU A 103 -6.09 10.91 -10.30
CA LEU A 103 -5.97 11.41 -11.66
C LEU A 103 -6.55 10.38 -12.63
N TYR A 104 -7.57 10.83 -13.36
CA TYR A 104 -8.39 10.03 -14.25
C TYR A 104 -8.18 10.42 -15.71
N GLY A 105 -7.88 11.70 -15.96
CA GLY A 105 -7.54 12.24 -17.27
C GLY A 105 -6.98 13.65 -17.14
N ASN A 106 -6.74 14.32 -18.26
CA ASN A 106 -6.17 15.66 -18.25
C ASN A 106 -7.05 16.65 -17.45
N GLY A 107 -6.55 17.11 -16.30
CA GLY A 107 -7.26 17.99 -15.37
C GLY A 107 -8.48 17.38 -14.68
N LYS A 108 -8.68 16.05 -14.77
CA LYS A 108 -9.83 15.34 -14.20
C LYS A 108 -9.38 14.38 -13.12
N SER A 109 -9.98 14.47 -11.94
CA SER A 109 -9.85 13.49 -10.87
C SER A 109 -11.14 12.69 -10.69
N THR A 110 -11.05 11.52 -10.07
CA THR A 110 -12.20 10.69 -9.69
C THR A 110 -11.93 9.97 -8.37
N SER A 111 -12.97 9.41 -7.76
CA SER A 111 -12.84 8.61 -6.54
C SER A 111 -12.26 7.23 -6.83
N LEU A 112 -11.62 6.61 -5.83
CA LEU A 112 -11.11 5.25 -5.95
C LEU A 112 -12.23 4.24 -6.33
N PRO A 113 -13.43 4.26 -5.71
CA PRO A 113 -14.54 3.42 -6.12
C PRO A 113 -14.92 3.55 -7.58
N ALA A 114 -15.08 4.78 -8.08
CA ALA A 114 -15.45 5.03 -9.47
C ALA A 114 -14.35 4.55 -10.44
N MET A 115 -13.08 4.75 -10.09
CA MET A 115 -11.96 4.24 -10.90
C MET A 115 -11.95 2.71 -10.93
N VAL A 116 -12.10 2.04 -9.79
CA VAL A 116 -12.14 0.57 -9.71
C VAL A 116 -13.33 0.00 -10.49
N GLU A 117 -14.52 0.58 -10.33
CA GLU A 117 -15.72 0.17 -11.05
C GLU A 117 -15.57 0.41 -12.55
N HIS A 118 -14.96 1.53 -12.96
CA HIS A 118 -14.67 1.74 -14.37
C HIS A 118 -13.60 0.76 -14.90
N VAL A 119 -12.68 0.26 -14.09
CA VAL A 119 -11.71 -0.73 -14.58
C VAL A 119 -12.32 -2.13 -14.66
N LEU A 120 -12.97 -2.58 -13.58
CA LEU A 120 -13.41 -3.97 -13.39
C LEU A 120 -14.89 -4.20 -13.72
N GLY A 121 -15.69 -3.13 -13.84
CA GLY A 121 -17.16 -3.18 -13.85
C GLY A 121 -17.75 -3.36 -12.45
N ASP A 122 -19.05 -3.63 -12.39
CA ASP A 122 -19.83 -3.70 -11.14
C ASP A 122 -19.54 -4.94 -10.27
N ARG A 123 -18.62 -5.80 -10.69
CA ARG A 123 -18.33 -7.08 -10.00
C ARG A 123 -17.35 -6.87 -8.86
N ARG A 124 -17.60 -7.50 -7.71
CA ARG A 124 -16.65 -7.51 -6.59
C ARG A 124 -15.56 -8.54 -6.86
N PRO A 125 -14.27 -8.17 -6.80
CA PRO A 125 -13.16 -9.11 -6.95
C PRO A 125 -13.23 -10.32 -6.02
N THR A 126 -13.70 -10.14 -4.78
CA THR A 126 -13.88 -11.24 -3.81
C THR A 126 -14.87 -12.31 -4.24
N ASP A 127 -15.79 -12.01 -5.16
CA ASP A 127 -16.79 -12.97 -5.63
C ASP A 127 -16.22 -13.88 -6.74
N GLN A 128 -15.10 -13.48 -7.34
CA GLN A 128 -14.49 -14.15 -8.51
C GLN A 128 -13.11 -14.73 -8.22
N PHE A 129 -12.37 -14.15 -7.27
CA PHE A 129 -10.99 -14.51 -6.95
C PHE A 129 -10.89 -14.95 -5.49
N ARG A 130 -10.09 -15.98 -5.23
CA ARG A 130 -9.86 -16.50 -3.87
C ARG A 130 -9.16 -15.46 -3.00
N ARG A 131 -8.15 -14.78 -3.55
CA ARG A 131 -7.49 -13.62 -2.94
C ARG A 131 -7.45 -12.50 -3.95
N SER A 132 -7.81 -11.30 -3.53
CA SER A 132 -7.74 -10.10 -4.37
C SER A 132 -7.07 -8.98 -3.58
N ILE A 133 -5.96 -8.46 -4.11
CA ILE A 133 -5.21 -7.38 -3.48
C ILE A 133 -5.11 -6.20 -4.43
N LEU A 134 -5.39 -5.00 -3.92
CA LEU A 134 -5.25 -3.75 -4.64
C LEU A 134 -4.13 -2.90 -4.04
N PHE A 135 -3.17 -2.50 -4.85
CA PHE A 135 -2.16 -1.51 -4.48
C PHE A 135 -2.49 -0.18 -5.15
N VAL A 136 -2.76 0.84 -4.35
CA VAL A 136 -2.90 2.24 -4.79
C VAL A 136 -1.54 2.91 -4.58
N VAL A 137 -0.75 2.93 -5.65
CA VAL A 137 0.56 3.54 -5.70
C VAL A 137 0.39 4.96 -6.23
N CYS A 138 0.21 5.92 -5.33
CA CYS A 138 0.07 7.32 -5.72
C CYS A 138 0.91 8.24 -4.84
N CYS A 139 1.27 9.38 -5.42
CA CYS A 139 1.72 10.55 -4.68
C CYS A 139 0.58 11.59 -4.60
N GLY A 140 0.70 12.56 -3.69
CA GLY A 140 -0.36 13.52 -3.37
C GLY A 140 -1.11 13.18 -2.07
N GLY A 141 -2.34 13.66 -1.96
CA GLY A 141 -3.12 13.65 -0.71
C GLY A 141 -4.09 12.47 -0.54
N PHE A 142 -3.95 11.37 -1.30
CA PHE A 142 -4.96 10.29 -1.33
C PHE A 142 -5.34 9.77 0.07
N VAL A 143 -4.36 9.31 0.87
CA VAL A 143 -4.67 8.78 2.21
C VAL A 143 -5.08 9.85 3.22
N GLU A 144 -4.86 11.13 2.92
CA GLU A 144 -5.24 12.24 3.81
C GLU A 144 -6.71 12.61 3.62
N HIS A 145 -7.24 12.45 2.40
CA HIS A 145 -8.58 12.91 2.04
C HIS A 145 -9.55 11.78 1.68
N SER A 146 -9.07 10.62 1.22
CA SER A 146 -9.89 9.54 0.63
C SER A 146 -9.87 8.26 1.47
N MET A 147 -9.79 8.38 2.80
CA MET A 147 -9.82 7.22 3.71
C MET A 147 -11.16 6.49 3.67
N GLU A 148 -12.27 7.21 3.52
CA GLU A 148 -13.60 6.59 3.39
C GLU A 148 -13.69 5.74 2.11
N GLU A 149 -13.17 6.26 1.01
CA GLU A 149 -13.10 5.55 -0.27
C GLU A 149 -12.23 4.28 -0.16
N MET A 150 -11.10 4.37 0.55
CA MET A 150 -10.25 3.21 0.83
C MET A 150 -10.97 2.17 1.68
N ARG A 151 -11.77 2.59 2.67
CA ARG A 151 -12.63 1.69 3.46
C ARG A 151 -13.63 0.98 2.57
N GLU A 152 -14.38 1.72 1.75
CA GLU A 152 -15.41 1.18 0.88
C GLU A 152 -14.85 0.07 -0.02
N ILE A 153 -13.69 0.34 -0.63
CA ILE A 153 -13.02 -0.62 -1.52
C ILE A 153 -12.41 -1.78 -0.74
N GLY A 154 -12.04 -1.56 0.52
CA GLY A 154 -11.64 -2.61 1.46
C GLY A 154 -12.73 -3.66 1.75
N HIS A 155 -13.99 -3.43 1.36
CA HIS A 155 -15.05 -4.45 1.36
C HIS A 155 -15.12 -5.25 0.04
N LYS A 156 -14.55 -4.74 -1.06
CA LYS A 156 -14.60 -5.37 -2.40
C LYS A 156 -13.35 -6.22 -2.69
N PHE A 157 -12.25 -5.95 -2.01
CA PHE A 157 -10.98 -6.70 -2.11
C PHE A 157 -10.66 -7.45 -0.80
N SER A 158 -9.83 -8.48 -0.87
CA SER A 158 -9.25 -9.11 0.34
C SER A 158 -8.38 -8.12 1.12
N ALA A 159 -7.67 -7.24 0.41
CA ALA A 159 -6.91 -6.13 1.00
C ALA A 159 -6.71 -4.99 -0.02
N VAL A 160 -6.70 -3.76 0.48
CA VAL A 160 -6.28 -2.57 -0.28
C VAL A 160 -5.11 -1.93 0.45
N LEU A 161 -4.03 -1.62 -0.26
CA LEU A 161 -2.84 -1.01 0.31
C LEU A 161 -2.59 0.34 -0.37
N ALA A 162 -2.29 1.36 0.44
CA ALA A 162 -1.95 2.69 -0.01
C ALA A 162 -0.78 3.25 0.82
N PHE A 163 -0.15 4.30 0.33
CA PHE A 163 1.06 4.87 0.93
C PHE A 163 0.81 6.32 1.35
N GLY A 164 1.30 6.70 2.53
CA GLY A 164 1.04 8.02 3.11
C GLY A 164 2.10 9.07 2.87
N ALA A 165 3.02 8.86 1.93
CA ALA A 165 3.99 9.88 1.59
C ALA A 165 3.42 10.85 0.56
N PRO A 166 3.58 12.18 0.73
CA PRO A 166 3.13 13.16 -0.25
C PRO A 166 3.86 13.02 -1.59
N ALA A 167 5.12 12.54 -1.55
CA ALA A 167 5.89 12.14 -2.71
C ALA A 167 6.38 10.71 -2.50
N LEU A 168 6.05 9.82 -3.44
CA LEU A 168 6.36 8.40 -3.39
C LEU A 168 7.26 8.06 -4.58
N ASP A 169 8.36 7.33 -4.34
CA ASP A 169 9.11 6.68 -5.41
C ASP A 169 8.41 5.34 -5.73
N PRO A 170 7.69 5.23 -6.87
CA PRO A 170 6.93 4.03 -7.18
C PRO A 170 7.85 2.84 -7.51
N ILE A 171 9.08 3.06 -7.99
CA ILE A 171 10.03 1.97 -8.28
C ILE A 171 10.51 1.36 -6.97
N LEU A 172 10.88 2.20 -5.99
CA LEU A 172 11.30 1.74 -4.68
C LEU A 172 10.20 0.94 -3.98
N VAL A 173 8.97 1.49 -3.98
CA VAL A 173 7.82 0.83 -3.35
C VAL A 173 7.45 -0.46 -4.05
N MET A 174 7.43 -0.47 -5.39
CA MET A 174 7.10 -1.66 -6.15
C MET A 174 8.11 -2.78 -5.90
N SER A 175 9.41 -2.47 -5.98
CA SER A 175 10.49 -3.45 -5.84
C SER A 175 10.66 -3.97 -4.41
N GLN A 176 10.54 -3.10 -3.39
CA GLN A 176 10.86 -3.47 -2.01
C GLN A 176 9.65 -3.94 -1.22
N PHE A 177 8.46 -3.39 -1.48
CA PHE A 177 7.26 -3.69 -0.70
C PHE A 177 6.24 -4.49 -1.51
N VAL A 178 5.74 -3.97 -2.64
CA VAL A 178 4.64 -4.62 -3.39
C VAL A 178 5.05 -6.01 -3.89
N CYS A 179 6.24 -6.15 -4.47
CA CYS A 179 6.75 -7.46 -4.90
C CYS A 179 6.85 -8.44 -3.72
N SER A 180 7.33 -7.98 -2.55
CA SER A 180 7.42 -8.82 -1.35
C SER A 180 6.03 -9.26 -0.87
N VAL A 181 5.04 -8.35 -0.84
CA VAL A 181 3.67 -8.71 -0.44
C VAL A 181 3.08 -9.70 -1.44
N ALA A 182 3.25 -9.48 -2.75
CA ALA A 182 2.80 -10.43 -3.76
C ALA A 182 3.47 -11.81 -3.61
N ASP A 183 4.78 -11.85 -3.34
CA ASP A 183 5.52 -13.11 -3.16
C ASP A 183 5.04 -13.86 -1.91
N TYR A 184 4.87 -13.22 -0.76
CA TYR A 184 4.41 -13.90 0.47
C TYR A 184 2.91 -14.18 0.48
N PHE A 185 2.07 -13.18 0.18
CA PHE A 185 0.61 -13.29 0.29
C PHE A 185 -0.02 -14.05 -0.87
N ILE A 186 0.42 -13.82 -2.11
CA ILE A 186 -0.21 -14.42 -3.29
C ILE A 186 0.53 -15.69 -3.71
N LEU A 187 1.85 -15.69 -3.81
CA LEU A 187 2.59 -16.88 -4.25
C LEU A 187 2.85 -17.86 -3.10
N GLY A 188 3.28 -17.33 -1.95
CA GLY A 188 3.63 -18.07 -0.73
C GLY A 188 2.43 -18.49 0.10
N GLN A 189 1.23 -17.98 -0.24
CA GLN A 189 -0.04 -18.35 0.37
C GLN A 189 -0.15 -17.99 1.87
N GLU A 190 0.71 -17.11 2.38
CA GLU A 190 0.65 -16.63 3.76
C GLU A 190 -0.64 -15.83 4.03
N ASP A 191 -0.95 -15.66 5.31
CA ASP A 191 -1.95 -14.67 5.73
C ASP A 191 -1.46 -13.25 5.49
N LEU A 192 -2.39 -12.30 5.36
CA LEU A 192 -2.07 -10.91 5.01
C LEU A 192 -1.09 -10.25 5.98
N TRP A 193 -1.32 -10.37 7.30
CA TRP A 193 -0.51 -9.67 8.30
C TRP A 193 0.94 -10.18 8.38
N PRO A 194 1.20 -11.50 8.44
CA PRO A 194 2.55 -12.03 8.27
C PRO A 194 3.23 -11.56 6.97
N ALA A 195 2.54 -11.65 5.83
CA ALA A 195 3.09 -11.23 4.54
C ALA A 195 3.47 -9.74 4.52
N ILE A 196 2.61 -8.87 5.06
CA ILE A 196 2.91 -7.44 5.22
C ILE A 196 4.13 -7.27 6.12
N ARG A 197 4.16 -7.93 7.28
CA ARG A 197 5.26 -7.82 8.25
C ARG A 197 6.60 -8.22 7.65
N HIS A 198 6.66 -9.30 6.87
CA HIS A 198 7.86 -9.74 6.15
C HIS A 198 8.27 -8.76 5.04
N SER A 199 7.32 -8.00 4.52
CA SER A 199 7.54 -7.02 3.44
C SER A 199 7.98 -5.64 3.94
N LEU A 200 7.91 -5.37 5.25
CA LEU A 200 8.33 -4.08 5.81
C LEU A 200 9.85 -3.95 5.78
N LYS A 201 10.32 -3.03 4.94
CA LYS A 201 11.74 -2.67 4.83
C LYS A 201 11.97 -1.23 5.24
N GLN A 202 13.08 -0.96 5.93
CA GLN A 202 13.39 0.36 6.47
C GLN A 202 13.57 1.42 5.37
N GLU A 203 14.02 0.99 4.20
CA GLU A 203 14.19 1.80 2.99
C GLU A 203 12.86 2.39 2.50
N VAL A 204 11.74 1.73 2.77
CA VAL A 204 10.39 2.24 2.45
C VAL A 204 9.80 2.97 3.66
N MET A 205 9.81 2.30 4.83
CA MET A 205 9.07 2.76 6.00
C MET A 205 9.60 4.05 6.62
N LYS A 206 10.87 4.40 6.40
CA LYS A 206 11.42 5.69 6.85
C LYS A 206 10.76 6.89 6.15
N HIS A 207 10.26 6.68 4.94
CA HIS A 207 9.74 7.73 4.07
C HIS A 207 8.21 7.72 3.97
N THR A 208 7.57 6.58 4.23
CA THR A 208 6.12 6.45 4.11
C THR A 208 5.52 5.54 5.18
N SER A 209 4.27 5.79 5.54
CA SER A 209 3.44 4.81 6.26
C SER A 209 2.63 4.01 5.25
N VAL A 210 2.36 2.75 5.56
CA VAL A 210 1.50 1.89 4.75
C VAL A 210 0.13 1.83 5.38
N TYR A 211 -0.89 2.16 4.61
CA TYR A 211 -2.29 2.02 4.98
C TYR A 211 -2.81 0.72 4.39
N VAL A 212 -3.60 -0.02 5.17
CA VAL A 212 -4.14 -1.33 4.80
C VAL A 212 -5.62 -1.34 5.13
N ALA A 213 -6.48 -1.42 4.13
CA ALA A 213 -7.91 -1.62 4.32
C ALA A 213 -8.25 -3.10 4.12
N LYS A 214 -8.95 -3.68 5.09
CA LYS A 214 -9.36 -5.09 5.10
C LYS A 214 -10.71 -5.21 5.80
N HIS A 215 -11.72 -5.71 5.11
CA HIS A 215 -13.08 -5.90 5.62
C HIS A 215 -13.70 -4.64 6.25
N GLY A 216 -13.42 -3.47 5.68
CA GLY A 216 -13.94 -2.18 6.17
C GLY A 216 -13.13 -1.53 7.30
N ASP A 217 -12.13 -2.23 7.82
CA ASP A 217 -11.19 -1.65 8.76
C ASP A 217 -9.95 -1.14 8.07
N ILE A 218 -9.48 0.04 8.50
CA ILE A 218 -8.22 0.60 8.02
C ILE A 218 -7.20 0.53 9.14
N TYR A 219 -6.01 0.07 8.79
CA TYR A 219 -4.86 0.01 9.65
C TYR A 219 -3.73 0.82 9.04
N ARG A 220 -2.95 1.46 9.90
CA ARG A 220 -1.73 2.17 9.54
C ARG A 220 -0.55 1.44 10.14
N VAL A 221 0.43 1.12 9.30
CA VAL A 221 1.75 0.65 9.69
C VAL A 221 2.74 1.80 9.50
N SER A 222 3.42 2.19 10.57
CA SER A 222 4.39 3.29 10.56
C SER A 222 5.73 2.87 11.14
N ASP A 223 6.80 3.52 10.70
CA ASP A 223 8.13 3.35 11.29
C ASP A 223 8.14 3.83 12.74
N ALA A 224 8.64 3.00 13.65
CA ALA A 224 8.61 3.26 15.09
C ALA A 224 9.96 2.99 15.82
N PRO A 225 11.12 3.48 15.34
CA PRO A 225 12.39 3.32 16.02
C PRO A 225 12.37 4.01 17.40
N LEU A 226 12.87 3.31 18.41
CA LEU A 226 12.89 3.76 19.80
C LEU A 226 13.58 5.12 20.00
N ARG A 227 14.61 5.42 19.18
CA ARG A 227 15.46 6.60 19.36
C ARG A 227 14.83 7.91 18.86
N ARG A 228 13.77 7.86 18.04
CA ARG A 228 13.19 9.05 17.41
C ARG A 228 11.68 9.09 17.52
N ARG A 229 11.02 7.97 17.27
CA ARG A 229 9.56 7.85 17.17
C ARG A 229 9.07 6.56 17.83
N PRO A 230 9.26 6.37 19.15
CA PRO A 230 8.91 5.13 19.85
C PRO A 230 7.42 4.76 19.76
N ASN A 231 6.54 5.69 19.38
CA ASN A 231 5.11 5.45 19.17
C ASN A 231 4.67 5.94 17.78
N GLY A 232 5.52 5.81 16.76
CA GLY A 232 5.22 6.25 15.38
C GLY A 232 5.29 7.77 15.15
N VAL A 233 5.30 8.58 16.22
CA VAL A 233 5.41 10.05 16.17
C VAL A 233 6.74 10.52 16.73
N GLU A 234 7.33 11.54 16.10
CA GLU A 234 8.59 12.13 16.56
C GLU A 234 8.47 12.73 17.96
N VAL A 235 9.42 12.39 18.84
CA VAL A 235 9.48 12.98 20.18
C VAL A 235 10.12 14.35 20.09
N ARG A 236 9.31 15.38 20.34
CA ARG A 236 9.72 16.79 20.31
C ARG A 236 9.53 17.45 21.66
N CYS A 237 10.41 18.39 21.98
CA CYS A 237 10.31 19.28 23.12
C CYS A 237 10.75 20.68 22.69
N CYS A 238 10.01 21.71 23.09
CA CYS A 238 10.25 23.10 22.63
C CYS A 238 10.35 23.20 21.09
N ARG A 239 9.48 22.47 20.36
CA ARG A 239 9.44 22.35 18.89
C ARG A 239 10.67 21.70 18.22
N GLN A 240 11.70 21.34 18.97
CA GLN A 240 12.90 20.66 18.49
C GLN A 240 12.84 19.15 18.75
N LEU A 241 13.55 18.36 17.94
CA LEU A 241 13.70 16.92 18.18
C LEU A 241 14.42 16.69 19.51
N ALA A 242 13.86 15.84 20.36
CA ALA A 242 14.48 15.53 21.64
C ALA A 242 15.65 14.55 21.46
N LYS A 243 16.73 14.75 22.22
CA LYS A 243 17.90 13.86 22.20
C LYS A 243 17.59 12.57 22.94
N TYR A 244 17.73 11.43 22.29
CA TYR A 244 17.65 10.11 22.93
C TYR A 244 18.78 9.95 23.97
N MET A 245 18.42 9.55 25.19
CA MET A 245 19.37 9.33 26.29
C MET A 245 19.51 7.85 26.66
N GLY A 246 18.50 7.03 26.39
CA GLY A 246 18.51 5.61 26.75
C GLY A 246 17.11 5.04 26.90
N CYS A 247 17.04 3.73 27.14
CA CYS A 247 15.82 3.04 27.55
C CYS A 247 16.10 2.27 28.84
N ASP A 248 15.03 1.98 29.58
CA ASP A 248 15.11 1.06 30.71
C ASP A 248 15.41 -0.38 30.26
N ARG A 249 15.57 -1.29 31.23
CA ARG A 249 15.88 -2.71 30.93
C ARG A 249 14.77 -3.37 30.10
N THR A 250 13.51 -2.98 30.33
CA THR A 250 12.35 -3.55 29.63
C THR A 250 12.13 -2.97 28.23
N GLY A 251 12.73 -1.81 27.92
CA GLY A 251 12.49 -1.08 26.68
C GLY A 251 11.15 -0.37 26.61
N LYS A 252 10.36 -0.38 27.70
CA LYS A 252 9.04 0.25 27.78
C LYS A 252 9.11 1.74 28.08
N VAL A 253 10.19 2.20 28.74
CA VAL A 253 10.35 3.60 29.11
C VAL A 253 11.60 4.16 28.46
N ILE A 254 11.42 5.15 27.59
CA ILE A 254 12.49 5.81 26.86
C ILE A 254 12.78 7.17 27.49
N LYS A 255 14.05 7.45 27.75
CA LYS A 255 14.50 8.75 28.28
C LYS A 255 14.94 9.65 27.14
N PHE A 256 14.40 10.85 27.12
CA PHE A 256 14.76 11.90 26.17
C PHE A 256 15.23 13.16 26.90
N ARG A 257 16.02 13.98 26.23
CA ARG A 257 16.50 15.27 26.72
C ARG A 257 16.16 16.40 25.75
N CYS A 258 15.55 17.47 26.27
CA CYS A 258 15.36 18.72 25.55
C CYS A 258 16.72 19.39 25.27
N GLN A 259 16.95 19.77 24.02
CA GLN A 259 18.19 20.40 23.58
C GLN A 259 18.20 21.93 23.79
N VAL A 260 17.03 22.56 23.96
CA VAL A 260 16.91 24.01 24.19
C VAL A 260 17.56 24.40 25.53
N PRO A 261 18.47 25.40 25.56
CA PRO A 261 19.11 25.87 26.78
C PRO A 261 18.13 26.39 27.83
N ASN A 262 17.18 27.24 27.42
CA ASN A 262 16.21 27.92 28.30
C ASN A 262 14.91 27.13 28.49
N HIS A 263 14.99 25.80 28.52
CA HIS A 263 13.82 24.96 28.76
C HIS A 263 13.31 25.13 30.19
N ALA A 264 12.02 25.39 30.36
CA ALA A 264 11.39 25.50 31.67
C ALA A 264 11.28 24.11 32.33
N GLY A 265 11.95 23.91 33.46
CA GLY A 265 11.87 22.67 34.26
C GLY A 265 12.88 21.57 33.86
N PRO A 266 12.61 20.31 34.25
CA PRO A 266 13.51 19.20 33.98
C PRO A 266 13.68 18.95 32.47
N ARG A 267 14.91 19.15 31.98
CA ARG A 267 15.24 18.90 30.56
C ARG A 267 15.16 17.42 30.18
N VAL A 268 15.14 16.50 31.14
CA VAL A 268 15.04 15.06 30.89
C VAL A 268 13.63 14.60 31.22
N PHE A 269 13.00 13.94 30.27
CA PHE A 269 11.65 13.41 30.41
C PHE A 269 11.56 11.98 29.87
N ARG A 270 10.48 11.30 30.24
CA ARG A 270 10.25 9.89 29.93
C ARG A 270 9.07 9.79 28.97
N VAL A 271 9.22 8.92 27.97
CA VAL A 271 8.16 8.54 27.05
C VAL A 271 7.90 7.06 27.23
N GLU A 272 6.67 6.73 27.58
CA GLU A 272 6.22 5.34 27.64
C GLU A 272 5.89 4.85 26.24
N VAL A 273 6.46 3.70 25.89
CA VAL A 273 6.08 2.97 24.69
C VAL A 273 4.68 2.43 24.92
N HIS A 274 3.75 2.75 24.02
CA HIS A 274 2.39 2.21 24.11
C HIS A 274 2.47 0.68 24.08
N VAL A 275 2.01 0.07 25.17
CA VAL A 275 1.77 -1.37 25.25
C VAL A 275 0.52 -1.65 24.44
N ALA A 276 0.51 -2.76 23.70
CA ALA A 276 -0.62 -3.16 22.87
C ALA A 276 -1.94 -3.07 23.67
N SER A 277 -2.73 -2.04 23.39
CA SER A 277 -4.07 -1.88 23.92
C SER A 277 -5.00 -2.74 23.07
N ALA A 278 -5.61 -3.76 23.69
CA ALA A 278 -6.48 -4.77 23.07
C ALA A 278 -7.09 -4.34 21.72
N GLY A 279 -6.52 -4.86 20.63
CA GLY A 279 -7.06 -4.73 19.27
C GLY A 279 -6.80 -3.42 18.51
N HIS A 280 -6.30 -2.36 19.15
CA HIS A 280 -6.14 -1.06 18.49
C HIS A 280 -4.71 -0.72 18.06
N ARG A 281 -3.70 -1.23 18.78
CA ARG A 281 -2.29 -0.93 18.52
C ARG A 281 -1.42 -2.14 18.78
N GLU A 282 -0.47 -2.41 17.89
CA GLU A 282 0.50 -3.49 18.01
C GLU A 282 1.89 -2.99 17.60
N ILE A 283 2.92 -3.50 18.26
CA ILE A 283 4.31 -3.22 17.93
C ILE A 283 4.93 -4.44 17.26
N TRP A 284 5.42 -4.28 16.04
CA TRP A 284 6.20 -5.29 15.35
C TRP A 284 7.70 -5.00 15.43
N GLY A 285 8.50 -6.02 15.71
CA GLY A 285 9.94 -5.88 15.91
C GLY A 285 10.32 -5.59 17.37
N GLY A 286 11.59 -5.28 17.61
CA GLY A 286 12.15 -5.24 18.97
C GLY A 286 13.42 -4.42 19.12
N LYS A 287 14.04 -4.54 20.30
CA LYS A 287 15.28 -3.83 20.64
C LYS A 287 16.44 -4.36 19.77
N GLY A 288 17.12 -3.45 19.06
CA GLY A 288 18.28 -3.79 18.22
C GLY A 288 17.96 -4.03 16.75
N GLY A 289 16.69 -3.99 16.35
CA GLY A 289 16.26 -4.13 14.95
C GLY A 289 15.23 -3.08 14.52
N PRO A 290 14.75 -3.18 13.28
CA PRO A 290 13.60 -2.41 12.79
C PRO A 290 12.39 -2.61 13.69
N ARG A 291 11.62 -1.54 13.88
CA ARG A 291 10.40 -1.55 14.70
C ARG A 291 9.31 -0.75 14.03
N TYR A 292 8.10 -1.29 14.03
CA TYR A 292 6.93 -0.72 13.38
C TYR A 292 5.76 -0.66 14.34
N LEU A 293 4.92 0.36 14.20
CA LEU A 293 3.65 0.49 14.90
C LEU A 293 2.53 0.19 13.90
N LEU A 294 1.76 -0.86 14.18
CA LEU A 294 0.46 -1.11 13.57
C LEU A 294 -0.61 -0.46 14.45
N GLU A 295 -1.52 0.30 13.87
CA GLU A 295 -2.68 0.83 14.58
C GLU A 295 -3.93 0.86 13.71
N ARG A 296 -5.10 0.63 14.31
CA ARG A 296 -6.39 0.83 13.63
C ARG A 296 -6.69 2.32 13.53
N VAL A 297 -7.05 2.77 12.34
CA VAL A 297 -7.41 4.17 12.07
C VAL A 297 -8.92 4.32 12.19
N THR A 298 -9.36 5.19 13.10
CA THR A 298 -10.77 5.59 13.19
C THR A 298 -11.03 6.65 12.13
N VAL A 299 -11.73 6.30 11.04
CA VAL A 299 -12.23 7.32 10.11
C VAL A 299 -13.47 7.94 10.74
N VAL A 300 -13.41 9.25 10.95
CA VAL A 300 -14.56 10.04 11.38
C VAL A 300 -15.34 10.41 10.12
N THR A 301 -16.50 9.78 9.91
CA THR A 301 -17.44 10.21 8.87
C THR A 301 -17.94 11.60 9.25
N ARG A 302 -17.74 12.57 8.36
CA ARG A 302 -18.32 13.92 8.48
C ARG A 302 -19.73 13.94 7.89
#